data_AF-A0A391NGN9-F1
#
_entry.id   AF-A0A391NGN9-F1
#
_cell.length_a   1.000
_cell.length_b   1.000
_cell.length_c   1.000
_cell.angle_alpha   90.00
_cell.angle_beta   90.00
_cell.angle_gamma   90.00
#
_symmetry.space_group_name_H-M   'P 1'
#
loop_
_entity.id
_entity.type
_entity.pdbx_description
1 polymer ?
#
loop_
_entity_poly.entity_id
_entity_poly.type
_entity_poly.pdbx_seq_one_letter_code
_entity_poly.pdbx_strand_id
1 'polypeptide(L)'
;MFSQKLIDSISAREATIECFNITLTQNKPNSPLVFSGPGCLFFDDNLLKLKLYSSSTTSGSTEMANYFFNNHIGIIPEDRYFTLEAEDIAGKIWRNTRTLVQQGVDTYPSGAVLVLALNNVISVSKLRNSVDGGSALIMVNGIYRLPFNEFIEGGKGTRELAKLVLSQGTKTVEMTQEGSRLSIKIIDSEEIVELSSLFYFLEGLSVAIGQLLEASLIVTRNGKDYEAYIQGSVANNTYTLADPVVDLFPRKEAGLHDFLQMYMKARPKGLNHLSNYWYRLKDISTANTEAAALVLCVNIEGMVKNYFSENKDLDAKTLMEICDTRKFIKASKSSIPEIGVNAILSFLGSLKTKSVSTILTEMGASGEVDKAHVKSWKDLRHTLAHADNAVISSDNFEKFVFDLQNCLALFGALIKLCVTHLSNESATPLTALDGLDTSE
;
A
#
# COMPACT_ATOMS: atom_id res chain seq x y z
N MET A 1 -23.02 -15.81 -9.40
CA MET A 1 -22.11 -16.01 -8.25
C MET A 1 -21.00 -16.96 -8.68
N PHE A 2 -19.76 -16.77 -8.25
CA PHE A 2 -18.69 -17.73 -8.53
C PHE A 2 -18.96 -19.07 -7.84
N SER A 3 -18.66 -20.17 -8.51
CA SER A 3 -18.62 -21.48 -7.88
C SER A 3 -17.38 -21.58 -6.99
N GLN A 4 -17.44 -22.39 -5.93
CA GLN A 4 -16.28 -22.61 -5.06
C GLN A 4 -15.07 -23.11 -5.86
N LYS A 5 -15.30 -24.02 -6.83
CA LYS A 5 -14.26 -24.52 -7.73
C LYS A 5 -13.54 -23.40 -8.51
N LEU A 6 -14.27 -22.40 -8.98
CA LEU A 6 -13.68 -21.28 -9.72
C LEU A 6 -12.94 -20.32 -8.77
N ILE A 7 -13.47 -20.08 -7.57
CA ILE A 7 -12.77 -19.32 -6.52
C ILE A 7 -11.44 -19.99 -6.18
N ASP A 8 -11.45 -21.30 -5.95
CA ASP A 8 -10.26 -22.08 -5.61
C ASP A 8 -9.23 -22.03 -6.74
N SER A 9 -9.66 -22.20 -8.00
CA SER A 9 -8.78 -22.16 -9.17
C SER A 9 -8.19 -20.77 -9.44
N ILE A 10 -8.95 -19.69 -9.24
CA ILE A 10 -8.42 -18.31 -9.34
C ILE A 10 -7.41 -18.06 -8.23
N SER A 11 -7.73 -18.47 -7.00
CA SER A 11 -6.85 -18.30 -5.85
C SER A 11 -5.54 -19.06 -6.05
N ALA A 12 -5.62 -20.29 -6.56
CA ALA A 12 -4.47 -21.13 -6.89
C ALA A 12 -3.69 -20.65 -8.13
N ARG A 13 -4.15 -19.61 -8.82
CA ARG A 13 -3.52 -19.07 -10.04
C ARG A 13 -3.48 -20.08 -11.19
N GLU A 14 -4.53 -20.89 -11.31
CA GLU A 14 -4.66 -21.95 -12.33
C GLU A 14 -5.90 -21.78 -13.21
N ALA A 15 -6.72 -20.77 -12.94
CA ALA A 15 -7.96 -20.55 -13.68
C ALA A 15 -7.71 -20.08 -15.11
N THR A 16 -8.53 -20.60 -16.02
CA THR A 16 -8.75 -20.04 -17.37
C THR A 16 -10.22 -19.66 -17.48
N ILE A 17 -10.49 -18.40 -17.82
CA ILE A 17 -11.82 -17.84 -18.02
C ILE A 17 -11.97 -17.59 -19.51
N GLU A 18 -12.72 -18.46 -20.18
CA GLU A 18 -13.04 -18.32 -21.59
C GLU A 18 -13.98 -17.14 -21.83
N CYS A 19 -13.66 -16.32 -22.83
CA CYS A 19 -14.41 -15.12 -23.17
C CYS A 19 -14.78 -15.12 -24.66
N PHE A 20 -16.09 -15.06 -24.95
CA PHE A 20 -16.58 -15.07 -26.33
C PHE A 20 -16.36 -13.74 -27.05
N ASN A 21 -16.38 -12.65 -26.30
CA ASN A 21 -16.15 -11.31 -26.82
C ASN A 21 -15.22 -10.56 -25.89
N ILE A 22 -14.10 -10.09 -26.43
CA ILE A 22 -13.14 -9.23 -25.77
C ILE A 22 -12.96 -8.00 -26.64
N THR A 23 -12.97 -6.83 -26.03
CA THR A 23 -12.70 -5.55 -26.69
C THR A 23 -11.62 -4.80 -25.89
N LEU A 24 -10.56 -4.40 -26.58
CA LEU A 24 -9.56 -3.47 -26.07
C LEU A 24 -9.71 -2.16 -26.83
N THR A 25 -10.06 -1.08 -26.14
CA THR A 25 -10.21 0.26 -26.71
C THR A 25 -9.15 1.18 -26.15
N GLN A 26 -8.32 1.78 -27.01
CA GLN A 26 -7.30 2.73 -26.58
C GLN A 26 -7.95 3.91 -25.85
N ASN A 27 -7.35 4.37 -24.75
CA ASN A 27 -7.81 5.52 -23.95
C ASN A 27 -7.50 6.87 -24.63
N LYS A 28 -7.67 6.93 -25.94
CA LYS A 28 -7.46 8.11 -26.77
C LYS A 28 -8.82 8.68 -27.19
N PRO A 29 -9.05 9.99 -27.04
CA PRO A 29 -10.37 10.59 -27.29
C PRO A 29 -10.78 10.55 -28.77
N ASN A 30 -9.82 10.65 -29.69
CA ASN A 30 -10.07 10.70 -31.14
C ASN A 30 -9.38 9.54 -31.84
N SER A 31 -10.16 8.76 -32.59
CA SER A 31 -9.72 7.58 -33.35
C SER A 31 -8.90 6.60 -32.49
N PRO A 32 -9.51 5.99 -31.46
CA PRO A 32 -8.83 4.98 -30.65
C PRO A 32 -8.54 3.73 -31.48
N LEU A 33 -7.38 3.12 -31.26
CA LEU A 33 -7.14 1.75 -31.71
C LEU A 33 -8.10 0.82 -30.97
N VAL A 34 -8.77 -0.07 -31.71
CA VAL A 34 -9.65 -1.09 -31.12
C VAL A 34 -9.26 -2.48 -31.62
N PHE A 35 -9.07 -3.40 -30.68
CA PHE A 35 -8.95 -4.83 -30.94
C PHE A 35 -10.19 -5.53 -30.40
N SER A 36 -10.83 -6.34 -31.24
CA SER A 36 -11.98 -7.14 -30.80
C SER A 36 -11.91 -8.57 -31.33
N GLY A 37 -12.40 -9.52 -30.54
CA GLY A 37 -12.47 -10.93 -30.88
C GLY A 37 -12.58 -11.85 -29.65
N PRO A 38 -12.63 -13.17 -29.86
CA PRO A 38 -12.68 -14.15 -28.78
C PRO A 38 -11.31 -14.34 -28.12
N GLY A 39 -11.29 -14.93 -26.92
CA GLY A 39 -10.06 -15.20 -26.20
C GLY A 39 -10.30 -15.71 -24.79
N CYS A 40 -9.32 -15.49 -23.90
CA CYS A 40 -9.45 -15.90 -22.50
C CYS A 40 -8.61 -15.03 -21.57
N LEU A 41 -9.01 -15.00 -20.30
CA LEU A 41 -8.18 -14.56 -19.19
C LEU A 41 -7.58 -15.80 -18.54
N PHE A 42 -6.27 -15.85 -18.36
CA PHE A 42 -5.59 -17.03 -17.83
C PHE A 42 -4.38 -16.62 -17.00
N PHE A 43 -3.90 -17.54 -16.17
CA PHE A 43 -2.67 -17.34 -15.41
C PHE A 43 -1.51 -18.07 -16.08
N ASP A 44 -0.36 -17.40 -16.13
CA ASP A 44 0.91 -17.93 -16.63
C ASP A 44 2.04 -17.35 -15.76
N ASP A 45 2.86 -18.21 -15.16
CA ASP A 45 3.88 -17.83 -14.16
C ASP A 45 3.34 -16.91 -13.04
N ASN A 46 2.16 -17.22 -12.49
CA ASN A 46 1.43 -16.41 -11.49
C ASN A 46 0.97 -15.01 -11.94
N LEU A 47 1.18 -14.67 -13.22
CA LEU A 47 0.72 -13.43 -13.83
C LEU A 47 -0.61 -13.67 -14.54
N LEU A 48 -1.59 -12.82 -14.27
CA LEU A 48 -2.83 -12.77 -15.04
C LEU A 48 -2.51 -12.20 -16.42
N LYS A 49 -2.87 -12.96 -17.45
CA LYS A 49 -2.74 -12.57 -18.85
C LYS A 49 -4.07 -12.62 -19.55
N LEU A 50 -4.20 -11.77 -20.56
CA LEU A 50 -5.25 -11.78 -21.56
C LEU A 50 -4.68 -12.41 -22.83
N LYS A 51 -5.37 -13.39 -23.40
CA LYS A 51 -5.19 -13.83 -24.78
C LYS A 51 -6.37 -13.37 -25.62
N LEU A 52 -6.13 -12.71 -26.74
CA LEU A 52 -7.15 -12.23 -27.67
C LEU A 52 -6.79 -12.60 -29.11
N TYR A 53 -7.72 -13.21 -29.83
CA TYR A 53 -7.63 -13.44 -31.27
C TYR A 53 -8.47 -12.39 -31.99
N SER A 54 -7.82 -11.33 -32.50
CA SER A 54 -8.51 -10.25 -33.17
C SER A 54 -8.55 -10.45 -34.68
N SER A 55 -9.75 -10.62 -35.23
CA SER A 55 -9.98 -10.79 -36.68
C SER A 55 -10.09 -9.47 -37.43
N SER A 56 -10.26 -8.35 -36.70
CA SER A 56 -10.38 -7.02 -37.28
C SER A 56 -9.84 -5.97 -36.31
N THR A 57 -8.86 -5.19 -36.80
CA THR A 57 -8.50 -3.91 -36.19
C THR A 57 -9.23 -2.83 -36.98
N THR A 58 -10.03 -2.01 -36.31
CA THR A 58 -10.73 -0.88 -36.95
C THR A 58 -9.78 0.20 -37.47
N SER A 59 -8.50 0.12 -37.11
CA SER A 59 -7.46 1.06 -37.47
C SER A 59 -6.57 0.54 -38.59
N GLY A 60 -6.15 1.46 -39.48
CA GLY A 60 -5.24 1.14 -40.59
C GLY A 60 -3.87 0.66 -40.10
N SER A 61 -3.16 -0.13 -40.92
CA SER A 61 -1.84 -0.67 -40.60
C SER A 61 -0.82 0.40 -40.18
N THR A 62 -0.94 1.63 -40.71
CA THR A 62 -0.12 2.79 -40.37
C THR A 62 -0.33 3.30 -38.94
N GLU A 63 -1.56 3.29 -38.43
CA GLU A 63 -1.85 3.76 -37.06
C GLU A 63 -1.33 2.76 -36.02
N MET A 64 -1.48 1.46 -36.29
CA MET A 64 -0.87 0.40 -35.47
C MET A 64 0.66 0.49 -35.50
N ALA A 65 1.27 0.63 -36.68
CA ALA A 65 2.70 0.80 -36.81
C ALA A 65 3.19 2.00 -35.99
N ASN A 66 2.55 3.17 -36.14
CA ASN A 66 2.90 4.36 -35.37
C ASN A 66 2.80 4.15 -33.86
N TYR A 67 1.82 3.39 -33.38
CA TYR A 67 1.70 3.09 -31.95
C TYR A 67 2.88 2.23 -31.46
N PHE A 68 3.20 1.14 -32.16
CA PHE A 68 4.26 0.20 -31.74
C PHE A 68 5.68 0.75 -31.93
N PHE A 69 5.91 1.58 -32.96
CA PHE A 69 7.23 2.17 -33.20
C PHE A 69 7.52 3.41 -32.34
N ASN A 70 6.49 4.08 -31.81
CA ASN A 70 6.67 5.19 -30.87
C ASN A 70 6.85 4.68 -29.45
N ASN A 71 8.05 4.21 -29.14
CA ASN A 71 8.46 3.89 -27.79
C ASN A 71 8.44 5.15 -26.91
N HIS A 72 7.76 5.06 -25.78
CA HIS A 72 7.78 6.10 -24.76
C HIS A 72 8.84 5.77 -23.71
N ILE A 73 9.75 6.71 -23.46
CA ILE A 73 10.72 6.63 -22.37
C ILE A 73 10.17 7.45 -21.21
N GLY A 74 10.13 6.85 -20.01
CA GLY A 74 9.64 7.52 -18.81
C GLY A 74 8.17 7.21 -18.50
N ILE A 75 7.44 8.21 -17.99
CA ILE A 75 6.03 8.06 -17.60
C ILE A 75 5.18 7.81 -18.84
N ILE A 76 4.45 6.70 -18.86
CA ILE A 76 3.57 6.33 -19.97
C ILE A 76 2.29 7.19 -19.89
N PRO A 77 1.95 7.97 -20.94
CA PRO A 77 0.75 8.81 -20.92
C PRO A 77 -0.53 7.98 -20.99
N GLU A 78 -1.64 8.56 -20.53
CA GLU A 78 -2.90 7.82 -20.36
C GLU A 78 -3.46 7.29 -21.70
N ASP A 79 -3.24 8.02 -22.80
CA ASP A 79 -3.68 7.64 -24.14
C ASP A 79 -2.95 6.42 -24.73
N ARG A 80 -1.89 5.93 -24.06
CA ARG A 80 -1.20 4.69 -24.43
C ARG A 80 -1.84 3.46 -23.81
N TYR A 81 -2.65 3.62 -22.79
CA TYR A 81 -3.37 2.51 -22.17
C TYR A 81 -4.64 2.18 -22.96
N PHE A 82 -5.13 0.97 -22.73
CA PHE A 82 -6.37 0.45 -23.28
C PHE A 82 -7.33 0.08 -22.16
N THR A 83 -8.60 0.34 -22.39
CA THR A 83 -9.71 -0.21 -21.61
C THR A 83 -10.11 -1.57 -22.19
N LEU A 84 -10.03 -2.59 -21.36
CA LEU A 84 -10.51 -3.95 -21.59
C LEU A 84 -11.96 -4.09 -21.14
N GLU A 85 -12.79 -4.68 -22.00
CA GLU A 85 -14.07 -5.28 -21.65
C GLU A 85 -14.11 -6.71 -22.22
N ALA A 86 -14.36 -7.72 -21.38
CA ALA A 86 -14.42 -9.12 -21.78
C ALA A 86 -15.66 -9.81 -21.20
N GLU A 87 -16.46 -10.45 -22.04
CA GLU A 87 -17.65 -11.21 -21.64
C GLU A 87 -17.31 -12.71 -21.55
N ASP A 88 -17.42 -13.27 -20.35
CA ASP A 88 -17.18 -14.71 -20.11
C ASP A 88 -18.37 -15.59 -20.54
N ILE A 89 -18.17 -16.91 -20.54
CA ILE A 89 -19.21 -17.90 -20.89
C ILE A 89 -20.47 -17.84 -20.02
N ALA A 90 -20.41 -17.19 -18.86
CA ALA A 90 -21.52 -17.00 -17.95
C ALA A 90 -22.20 -15.63 -18.12
N GLY A 91 -21.81 -14.84 -19.13
CA GLY A 91 -22.33 -13.51 -19.42
C GLY A 91 -21.82 -12.43 -18.47
N LYS A 92 -20.73 -12.69 -17.74
CA LYS A 92 -20.12 -11.71 -16.83
C LYS A 92 -19.14 -10.83 -17.60
N ILE A 93 -19.24 -9.53 -17.37
CA ILE A 93 -18.35 -8.55 -17.98
C ILE A 93 -17.18 -8.25 -17.03
N TRP A 94 -15.98 -8.54 -17.51
CA TRP A 94 -14.70 -8.23 -16.89
C TRP A 94 -14.13 -6.96 -17.50
N ARG A 95 -13.60 -6.07 -16.65
CA ARG A 95 -13.08 -4.77 -17.04
C ARG A 95 -11.70 -4.53 -16.47
N ASN A 96 -10.88 -3.81 -17.23
CA ASN A 96 -9.64 -3.19 -16.77
C ASN A 96 -9.46 -1.88 -17.53
N THR A 97 -9.17 -0.77 -16.85
CA THR A 97 -9.09 0.55 -17.51
C THR A 97 -7.69 0.94 -17.97
N ARG A 98 -6.64 0.20 -17.55
CA ARG A 98 -5.24 0.55 -17.78
C ARG A 98 -4.42 -0.67 -18.21
N THR A 99 -4.78 -1.25 -19.35
CA THR A 99 -4.02 -2.34 -19.99
C THR A 99 -2.99 -1.76 -20.95
N LEU A 100 -1.74 -2.19 -20.83
CA LEU A 100 -0.66 -1.70 -21.68
C LEU A 100 -0.39 -2.68 -22.82
N VAL A 101 -0.50 -2.20 -24.06
CA VAL A 101 -0.33 -3.02 -25.27
C VAL A 101 1.05 -2.76 -25.90
N GLN A 102 2.14 -2.93 -25.16
CA GLN A 102 3.49 -2.67 -25.69
C GLN A 102 4.19 -3.91 -26.26
N GLN A 103 3.96 -5.06 -25.64
CA GLN A 103 4.55 -6.35 -26.02
C GLN A 103 3.47 -7.41 -26.12
N GLY A 104 3.77 -8.50 -26.82
CA GLY A 104 2.83 -9.62 -26.97
C GLY A 104 1.75 -9.38 -28.03
N VAL A 105 2.06 -8.65 -29.11
CA VAL A 105 1.16 -8.51 -30.26
C VAL A 105 1.83 -9.13 -31.48
N ASP A 106 1.26 -10.23 -31.95
CA ASP A 106 1.68 -10.91 -33.17
C ASP A 106 0.66 -10.62 -34.27
N THR A 107 1.12 -10.05 -35.39
CA THR A 107 0.24 -9.72 -36.52
C THR A 107 0.42 -10.73 -37.66
N TYR A 108 -0.71 -11.16 -38.22
CA TYR A 108 -0.82 -12.14 -39.30
C TYR A 108 -1.74 -11.59 -40.41
N PRO A 109 -1.69 -12.14 -41.63
CA PRO A 109 -2.59 -11.74 -42.71
C PRO A 109 -4.09 -11.90 -42.36
N SER A 110 -4.42 -12.83 -41.47
CA SER A 110 -5.78 -13.14 -41.04
C SER A 110 -6.25 -12.40 -39.77
N GLY A 111 -5.41 -11.56 -39.16
CA GLY A 111 -5.70 -10.86 -37.91
C GLY A 111 -4.50 -10.71 -36.99
N ALA A 112 -4.73 -10.39 -35.72
CA ALA A 112 -3.70 -10.27 -34.70
C ALA A 112 -3.98 -11.19 -33.50
N VAL A 113 -2.92 -11.69 -32.87
CA VAL A 113 -2.98 -12.40 -31.60
C VAL A 113 -2.30 -11.53 -30.55
N LEU A 114 -3.02 -11.23 -29.47
CA LEU A 114 -2.52 -10.42 -28.37
C LEU A 114 -2.42 -11.30 -27.12
N VAL A 115 -1.27 -11.28 -26.45
CA VAL A 115 -1.01 -11.92 -25.15
C VAL A 115 -0.45 -10.86 -24.21
N LEU A 116 -1.31 -10.31 -23.36
CA LEU A 116 -1.00 -9.10 -22.57
C LEU A 116 -1.05 -9.41 -21.08
N ALA A 117 -0.08 -8.92 -20.32
CA ALA A 117 -0.15 -8.96 -18.86
C ALA A 117 -1.16 -7.93 -18.36
N LEU A 118 -2.00 -8.34 -17.39
CA LEU A 118 -2.96 -7.47 -16.74
C LEU A 118 -2.51 -7.19 -15.31
N ASN A 119 -2.68 -5.96 -14.84
CA ASN A 119 -2.46 -5.61 -13.43
C ASN A 119 -3.63 -6.04 -12.53
N ASN A 120 -4.84 -6.15 -13.08
CA ASN A 120 -6.03 -6.70 -12.44
C ASN A 120 -7.17 -6.88 -13.46
N VAL A 121 -8.27 -7.50 -13.05
CA VAL A 121 -9.57 -7.37 -13.70
C VAL A 121 -10.69 -7.26 -12.67
N ILE A 122 -11.71 -6.49 -13.00
CA ILE A 122 -12.90 -6.28 -12.16
C ILE A 122 -14.14 -6.70 -12.92
N SER A 123 -15.01 -7.49 -12.30
CA SER A 123 -16.34 -7.74 -12.80
C SER A 123 -17.37 -7.13 -11.85
N VAL A 124 -18.36 -6.44 -12.40
CA VAL A 124 -19.54 -5.98 -11.65
C VAL A 124 -20.79 -6.59 -12.27
N SER A 125 -21.64 -7.19 -11.43
CA SER A 125 -22.88 -7.83 -11.86
C SER A 125 -24.00 -7.63 -10.84
N LYS A 126 -25.25 -7.79 -11.29
CA LYS A 126 -26.43 -7.73 -10.41
C LYS A 126 -26.99 -9.12 -10.16
N LEU A 127 -27.14 -9.48 -8.90
CA LEU A 127 -27.78 -10.70 -8.46
C LEU A 127 -29.31 -10.55 -8.48
N ARG A 128 -30.00 -11.68 -8.66
CA ARG A 128 -31.47 -11.73 -8.63
C ARG A 128 -32.01 -11.41 -7.24
N ASN A 129 -31.36 -11.95 -6.21
CA ASN A 129 -31.77 -11.82 -4.82
C ASN A 129 -30.88 -10.81 -4.09
N SER A 130 -31.53 -9.88 -3.39
CA SER A 130 -30.84 -8.99 -2.45
C SER A 130 -30.51 -9.74 -1.16
N VAL A 131 -29.44 -9.34 -0.51
CA VAL A 131 -29.17 -9.60 0.91
C VAL A 131 -29.19 -8.28 1.66
N ASP A 132 -29.52 -8.33 2.93
CA ASP A 132 -29.38 -7.15 3.78
C ASP A 132 -27.89 -6.96 4.13
N GLY A 133 -27.44 -5.71 4.08
CA GLY A 133 -26.05 -5.36 4.37
C GLY A 133 -25.04 -5.76 3.30
N GLY A 134 -23.81 -5.98 3.75
CA GLY A 134 -22.64 -6.29 2.92
C GLY A 134 -21.92 -7.56 3.38
N SER A 135 -21.20 -8.19 2.46
CA SER A 135 -20.29 -9.30 2.77
C SER A 135 -19.13 -9.30 1.80
N ALA A 136 -18.01 -9.88 2.22
CA ALA A 136 -16.85 -10.03 1.36
C ALA A 136 -16.08 -11.32 1.63
N LEU A 137 -15.41 -11.80 0.60
CA LEU A 137 -14.43 -12.87 0.65
C LEU A 137 -13.13 -12.35 0.02
N ILE A 138 -12.03 -12.48 0.75
CA ILE A 138 -10.68 -12.19 0.27
C ILE A 138 -9.88 -13.48 0.34
N MET A 139 -9.19 -13.80 -0.74
CA MET A 139 -8.25 -14.91 -0.80
C MET A 139 -6.85 -14.34 -0.89
N VAL A 140 -5.94 -14.81 -0.03
CA VAL A 140 -4.54 -14.39 0.01
C VAL A 140 -3.67 -15.65 -0.06
N ASN A 141 -2.66 -15.63 -0.92
CA ASN A 141 -1.74 -16.76 -1.08
C ASN A 141 -0.55 -16.60 -0.15
N GLY A 142 -0.27 -17.64 0.64
CA GLY A 142 0.82 -17.64 1.61
C GLY A 142 0.46 -18.32 2.93
N ILE A 143 1.47 -18.46 3.78
CA ILE A 143 1.32 -18.94 5.16
C ILE A 143 1.56 -17.75 6.07
N TYR A 144 0.54 -17.38 6.84
CA TYR A 144 0.59 -16.19 7.69
C TYR A 144 0.51 -16.58 9.16
N ARG A 145 1.32 -15.89 9.98
CA ARG A 145 1.23 -16.00 11.43
C ARG A 145 0.20 -15.00 11.92
N LEU A 146 -0.86 -15.51 12.53
CA LEU A 146 -1.92 -14.72 13.13
C LEU A 146 -2.19 -15.25 14.55
N PRO A 147 -2.72 -14.42 15.46
CA PRO A 147 -3.08 -14.83 16.81
C PRO A 147 -4.39 -15.66 16.81
N PHE A 148 -4.40 -16.80 16.11
CA PHE A 148 -5.57 -17.66 15.95
C PHE A 148 -6.21 -18.00 17.30
N ASN A 149 -7.55 -17.92 17.35
CA ASN A 149 -8.34 -18.11 18.58
C ASN A 149 -9.32 -19.29 18.49
N GLU A 150 -9.60 -19.79 17.28
CA GLU A 150 -10.52 -20.91 17.03
C GLU A 150 -9.85 -22.09 16.31
N PHE A 151 -10.31 -23.30 16.62
CA PHE A 151 -9.88 -24.52 15.95
C PHE A 151 -10.72 -24.80 14.71
N ILE A 152 -10.07 -25.29 13.66
CA ILE A 152 -10.73 -25.91 12.50
C ILE A 152 -10.57 -27.43 12.58
N GLU A 153 -11.60 -28.14 12.12
CA GLU A 153 -11.50 -29.59 11.94
C GLU A 153 -10.77 -29.89 10.63
N GLY A 154 -9.61 -30.54 10.73
CA GLY A 154 -8.90 -31.11 9.61
C GLY A 154 -9.44 -32.48 9.21
N GLY A 155 -9.00 -32.97 8.06
CA GLY A 155 -9.31 -34.33 7.63
C GLY A 155 -8.81 -35.37 8.65
N LYS A 156 -9.54 -36.49 8.80
CA LYS A 156 -9.22 -37.60 9.72
C LYS A 156 -9.26 -37.24 11.22
N GLY A 157 -10.07 -36.25 11.61
CA GLY A 157 -10.34 -35.94 13.03
C GLY A 157 -9.24 -35.14 13.73
N THR A 158 -8.26 -34.61 13.00
CA THR A 158 -7.28 -33.66 13.53
C THR A 158 -7.92 -32.30 13.75
N ARG A 159 -7.49 -31.56 14.77
CA ARG A 159 -7.89 -30.15 14.98
C ARG A 159 -6.66 -29.26 14.92
N GLU A 160 -6.77 -28.16 14.20
CA GLU A 160 -5.68 -27.19 14.06
C GLU A 160 -6.18 -25.81 14.50
N LEU A 161 -5.36 -25.08 15.25
CA LEU A 161 -5.66 -23.71 15.66
C LEU A 161 -5.28 -22.75 14.51
N ALA A 162 -6.21 -22.58 13.57
CA ALA A 162 -5.96 -21.87 12.31
C ALA A 162 -7.10 -20.92 11.90
N LYS A 163 -8.04 -20.63 12.82
CA LYS A 163 -9.11 -19.65 12.61
C LYS A 163 -8.97 -18.49 13.59
N LEU A 164 -9.14 -17.28 13.09
CA LEU A 164 -9.18 -16.04 13.86
C LEU A 164 -10.51 -15.35 13.59
N VAL A 165 -11.25 -15.04 14.66
CA VAL A 165 -12.50 -14.29 14.59
C VAL A 165 -12.35 -12.97 15.33
N LEU A 166 -12.69 -11.87 14.65
CA LEU A 166 -12.62 -10.49 15.17
C LEU A 166 -13.95 -9.78 14.96
N SER A 167 -14.48 -9.10 15.98
CA SER A 167 -15.72 -8.30 15.89
C SER A 167 -15.42 -6.82 15.68
N GLN A 168 -15.57 -6.29 14.46
CA GLN A 168 -15.32 -4.89 14.14
C GLN A 168 -16.62 -4.10 14.03
N GLY A 169 -17.05 -3.48 15.14
CA GLY A 169 -18.30 -2.71 15.18
C GLY A 169 -19.50 -3.60 14.85
N THR A 170 -20.15 -3.33 13.72
CA THR A 170 -21.32 -4.08 13.21
C THR A 170 -20.95 -5.23 12.28
N LYS A 171 -19.67 -5.61 12.17
CA LYS A 171 -19.19 -6.63 11.21
C LYS A 171 -18.34 -7.68 11.92
N THR A 172 -18.47 -8.94 11.51
CA THR A 172 -17.55 -10.01 11.96
C THR A 172 -16.57 -10.34 10.84
N VAL A 173 -15.28 -10.38 11.19
CA VAL A 173 -14.20 -10.80 10.28
C VAL A 173 -13.69 -12.16 10.73
N GLU A 174 -13.81 -13.15 9.86
CA GLU A 174 -13.23 -14.48 10.05
C GLU A 174 -12.03 -14.67 9.12
N MET A 175 -10.88 -15.06 9.66
CA MET A 175 -9.69 -15.43 8.90
C MET A 175 -9.36 -16.89 9.15
N THR A 176 -9.24 -17.68 8.09
CA THR A 176 -8.92 -19.11 8.19
C THR A 176 -7.70 -19.43 7.32
N GLN A 177 -6.68 -20.02 7.94
CA GLN A 177 -5.50 -20.53 7.25
C GLN A 177 -5.73 -22.00 6.86
N GLU A 178 -5.67 -22.28 5.55
CA GLU A 178 -5.81 -23.62 4.96
C GLU A 178 -4.60 -23.90 4.08
N GLY A 179 -3.62 -24.65 4.59
CA GLY A 179 -2.38 -24.90 3.85
C GLY A 179 -1.65 -23.58 3.55
N SER A 180 -1.37 -23.31 2.27
CA SER A 180 -0.71 -22.08 1.80
C SER A 180 -1.71 -20.98 1.39
N ARG A 181 -2.90 -20.95 1.98
CA ARG A 181 -3.96 -20.02 1.64
C ARG A 181 -4.62 -19.45 2.89
N LEU A 182 -4.76 -18.13 2.93
CA LEU A 182 -5.54 -17.44 3.94
C LEU A 182 -6.84 -16.94 3.31
N SER A 183 -7.97 -17.39 3.84
CA SER A 183 -9.31 -16.90 3.49
C SER A 183 -9.77 -15.91 4.55
N ILE A 184 -10.13 -14.70 4.15
CA ILE A 184 -10.72 -13.67 5.02
C ILE A 184 -12.15 -13.43 4.58
N LYS A 185 -13.11 -13.62 5.50
CA LYS A 185 -14.54 -13.47 5.26
C LYS A 185 -15.09 -12.36 6.16
N ILE A 186 -15.90 -11.49 5.57
CA ILE A 186 -16.73 -10.54 6.30
C ILE A 186 -18.15 -11.06 6.23
N ILE A 187 -18.64 -11.49 7.40
CA ILE A 187 -19.91 -12.18 7.60
C ILE A 187 -20.71 -11.27 8.54
N ASP A 188 -21.93 -10.94 8.19
CA ASP A 188 -22.84 -10.13 9.02
C ASP A 188 -22.54 -8.61 9.11
N SER A 189 -22.10 -7.98 8.02
CA SER A 189 -21.98 -6.52 8.01
C SER A 189 -23.33 -5.84 7.72
N GLU A 190 -23.83 -5.03 8.65
CA GLU A 190 -25.05 -4.20 8.43
C GLU A 190 -24.85 -3.13 7.35
N GLU A 191 -23.61 -2.72 7.12
CA GLU A 191 -23.24 -1.69 6.14
C GLU A 191 -22.69 -2.29 4.84
N ILE A 192 -22.66 -1.46 3.80
CA ILE A 192 -21.96 -1.77 2.54
C ILE A 192 -20.47 -2.00 2.82
N VAL A 193 -19.89 -2.96 2.11
CA VAL A 193 -18.46 -3.27 2.13
C VAL A 193 -17.86 -2.82 0.80
N GLU A 194 -17.16 -1.68 0.82
CA GLU A 194 -16.50 -1.13 -0.36
C GLU A 194 -15.15 -1.80 -0.61
N LEU A 195 -14.82 -2.02 -1.88
CA LEU A 195 -13.53 -2.62 -2.29
C LEU A 195 -12.32 -1.84 -1.75
N SER A 196 -12.39 -0.51 -1.74
CA SER A 196 -11.38 0.38 -1.16
C SER A 196 -11.10 0.08 0.32
N SER A 197 -12.16 -0.13 1.11
CA SER A 197 -12.03 -0.45 2.54
C SER A 197 -11.35 -1.80 2.77
N LEU A 198 -11.53 -2.76 1.87
CA LEU A 198 -10.86 -4.07 1.95
C LEU A 198 -9.37 -3.97 1.68
N PHE A 199 -8.95 -3.10 0.77
CA PHE A 199 -7.52 -2.83 0.56
C PHE A 199 -6.89 -2.15 1.78
N TYR A 200 -7.58 -1.20 2.41
CA TYR A 200 -7.10 -0.60 3.67
C TYR A 200 -7.02 -1.63 4.81
N PHE A 201 -7.97 -2.55 4.86
CA PHE A 201 -7.96 -3.64 5.83
C PHE A 201 -6.75 -4.55 5.64
N LEU A 202 -6.47 -4.98 4.40
CA LEU A 202 -5.30 -5.80 4.07
C LEU A 202 -3.98 -5.06 4.34
N GLU A 203 -3.93 -3.77 4.03
CA GLU A 203 -2.76 -2.92 4.31
C GLU A 203 -2.51 -2.82 5.83
N GLY A 204 -3.55 -2.54 6.62
CA GLY A 204 -3.46 -2.48 8.07
C GLY A 204 -3.05 -3.83 8.68
N LEU A 205 -3.62 -4.92 8.19
CA LEU A 205 -3.24 -6.28 8.61
C LEU A 205 -1.78 -6.57 8.25
N SER A 206 -1.33 -6.16 7.07
CA SER A 206 0.04 -6.33 6.63
C SER A 206 1.03 -5.61 7.54
N VAL A 207 0.74 -4.35 7.86
CA VAL A 207 1.53 -3.54 8.79
C VAL A 207 1.54 -4.17 10.19
N ALA A 208 0.39 -4.63 10.68
CA ALA A 208 0.29 -5.22 12.01
C ALA A 208 1.15 -6.47 12.17
N ILE A 209 1.16 -7.35 11.17
CA ILE A 209 1.86 -8.64 11.24
C ILE A 209 3.28 -8.61 10.66
N GLY A 210 3.71 -7.50 10.06
CA GLY A 210 5.02 -7.37 9.42
C GLY A 210 5.18 -8.18 8.11
N GLN A 211 4.09 -8.62 7.50
CA GLN A 211 4.10 -9.42 6.26
C GLN A 211 3.08 -8.89 5.28
N LEU A 212 3.40 -8.85 3.99
CA LEU A 212 2.48 -8.34 2.99
C LEU A 212 1.36 -9.34 2.69
N LEU A 213 0.12 -8.90 2.80
CA LEU A 213 -1.06 -9.60 2.30
C LEU A 213 -1.54 -8.95 1.00
N GLU A 214 -1.30 -9.62 -0.11
CA GLU A 214 -1.87 -9.25 -1.40
C GLU A 214 -3.02 -10.20 -1.74
N ALA A 215 -4.21 -9.64 -1.92
CA ALA A 215 -5.36 -10.42 -2.33
C ALA A 215 -5.10 -11.04 -3.72
N SER A 216 -5.26 -12.35 -3.84
CA SER A 216 -5.31 -13.03 -5.13
C SER A 216 -6.70 -12.89 -5.76
N LEU A 217 -7.75 -12.82 -4.94
CA LEU A 217 -9.14 -12.59 -5.32
C LEU A 217 -9.85 -11.82 -4.20
N ILE A 218 -10.68 -10.85 -4.56
CA ILE A 218 -11.68 -10.25 -3.67
C ILE A 218 -13.05 -10.42 -4.32
N VAL A 219 -14.05 -10.80 -3.54
CA VAL A 219 -15.45 -10.83 -3.93
C VAL A 219 -16.25 -10.03 -2.91
N THR A 220 -17.04 -9.07 -3.35
CA THR A 220 -17.96 -8.31 -2.48
C THR A 220 -19.39 -8.54 -2.93
N ARG A 221 -20.31 -8.50 -1.95
CA ARG A 221 -21.74 -8.59 -2.18
C ARG A 221 -22.44 -7.57 -1.29
N ASN A 222 -23.08 -6.59 -1.92
CA ASN A 222 -23.78 -5.50 -1.26
C ASN A 222 -25.20 -5.43 -1.83
N GLY A 223 -26.21 -5.86 -1.09
CA GLY A 223 -27.56 -5.95 -1.64
C GLY A 223 -27.65 -6.87 -2.86
N LYS A 224 -27.97 -6.28 -4.03
CA LYS A 224 -27.96 -6.96 -5.33
C LYS A 224 -26.63 -6.87 -6.06
N ASP A 225 -25.75 -5.97 -5.65
CA ASP A 225 -24.49 -5.76 -6.35
C ASP A 225 -23.49 -6.84 -5.95
N TYR A 226 -22.81 -7.37 -6.96
CA TYR A 226 -21.80 -8.41 -6.83
C TYR A 226 -20.59 -8.03 -7.65
N GLU A 227 -19.50 -7.77 -6.96
CA GLU A 227 -18.24 -7.37 -7.55
C GLU A 227 -17.17 -8.42 -7.27
N ALA A 228 -16.30 -8.64 -8.25
CA ALA A 228 -15.11 -9.45 -8.05
C ALA A 228 -13.89 -8.81 -8.68
N TYR A 229 -12.80 -8.82 -7.94
CA TYR A 229 -11.51 -8.28 -8.28
C TYR A 229 -10.49 -9.41 -8.30
N ILE A 230 -9.79 -9.59 -9.43
CA ILE A 230 -8.67 -10.52 -9.54
C ILE A 230 -7.40 -9.70 -9.69
N GLN A 231 -6.44 -9.92 -8.80
CA GLN A 231 -5.15 -9.27 -8.84
C GLN A 231 -4.28 -9.86 -9.96
N GLY A 232 -3.60 -8.99 -10.71
CA GLY A 232 -2.76 -9.38 -11.84
C GLY A 232 -1.55 -10.23 -11.44
N SER A 233 -0.80 -9.78 -10.45
CA SER A 233 0.37 -10.49 -9.91
C SER A 233 0.31 -10.53 -8.39
N VAL A 234 0.78 -11.62 -7.81
CA VAL A 234 1.00 -11.70 -6.35
C VAL A 234 2.50 -11.75 -6.11
N ALA A 235 3.00 -10.91 -5.22
CA ALA A 235 4.39 -10.90 -4.82
C ALA A 235 4.72 -12.20 -4.10
N ASN A 236 5.93 -12.69 -4.34
CA ASN A 236 6.47 -13.75 -3.49
C ASN A 236 6.69 -13.17 -2.09
N ASN A 237 6.11 -13.82 -1.09
CA ASN A 237 6.21 -13.37 0.29
C ASN A 237 7.64 -13.65 0.79
N THR A 238 8.53 -12.67 0.66
CA THR A 238 9.89 -12.74 1.22
C THR A 238 9.87 -12.28 2.67
N TYR A 239 10.59 -12.96 3.55
CA TYR A 239 10.83 -12.47 4.91
C TYR A 239 11.50 -11.09 4.84
N THR A 240 10.97 -10.13 5.59
CA THR A 240 11.41 -8.73 5.53
C THR A 240 11.97 -8.28 6.88
N LEU A 241 12.56 -7.08 6.91
CA LEU A 241 12.99 -6.43 8.14
C LEU A 241 11.83 -5.90 9.00
N ALA A 242 10.61 -5.87 8.48
CA ALA A 242 9.47 -5.38 9.23
C ALA A 242 9.00 -6.44 10.25
N ASP A 243 9.24 -6.19 11.52
CA ASP A 243 8.70 -7.02 12.59
C ASP A 243 7.21 -6.76 12.82
N PRO A 244 6.48 -7.77 13.33
CA PRO A 244 5.11 -7.57 13.79
C PRO A 244 5.02 -6.43 14.81
N VAL A 245 4.06 -5.54 14.58
CA VAL A 245 3.76 -4.43 15.49
C VAL A 245 2.92 -4.91 16.67
N VAL A 246 2.14 -5.99 16.48
CA VAL A 246 1.27 -6.57 17.50
C VAL A 246 1.73 -7.97 17.91
N ASP A 247 1.23 -8.44 19.06
CA ASP A 247 1.48 -9.81 19.51
C ASP A 247 0.72 -10.80 18.60
N LEU A 248 1.44 -11.77 18.04
CA LEU A 248 0.89 -12.81 17.17
C LEU A 248 0.75 -14.17 17.87
N PHE A 249 1.02 -14.25 19.18
CA PHE A 249 0.80 -15.47 19.93
C PHE A 249 -0.69 -15.86 19.90
N PRO A 250 -1.00 -17.17 19.81
CA PRO A 250 -2.38 -17.62 19.75
C PRO A 250 -3.21 -17.12 20.94
N ARG A 251 -4.48 -16.78 20.70
CA ARG A 251 -5.43 -16.24 21.69
C ARG A 251 -5.01 -14.91 22.34
N LYS A 252 -4.18 -14.13 21.66
CA LYS A 252 -3.84 -12.75 22.01
C LYS A 252 -4.29 -11.76 20.93
N GLU A 253 -5.46 -12.03 20.35
CA GLU A 253 -6.03 -11.28 19.23
C GLU A 253 -6.38 -9.83 19.58
N ALA A 254 -6.54 -9.47 20.86
CA ALA A 254 -6.94 -8.14 21.29
C ALA A 254 -6.02 -7.04 20.74
N GLY A 255 -4.70 -7.23 20.76
CA GLY A 255 -3.76 -6.23 20.24
C GLY A 255 -3.88 -6.03 18.73
N LEU A 256 -4.09 -7.11 17.97
CA LEU A 256 -4.36 -7.03 16.53
C LEU A 256 -5.71 -6.36 16.27
N HIS A 257 -6.72 -6.73 17.06
CA HIS A 257 -8.07 -6.21 16.97
C HIS A 257 -8.11 -4.69 17.11
N ASP A 258 -7.55 -4.18 18.22
CA ASP A 258 -7.51 -2.76 18.55
C ASP A 258 -6.71 -1.97 17.50
N PHE A 259 -5.56 -2.52 17.07
CA PHE A 259 -4.75 -1.90 16.03
C PHE A 259 -5.53 -1.76 14.71
N LEU A 260 -6.19 -2.82 14.25
CA LEU A 260 -6.95 -2.78 13.00
C LEU A 260 -8.11 -1.79 13.07
N GLN A 261 -8.84 -1.74 14.20
CA GLN A 261 -9.91 -0.75 14.37
C GLN A 261 -9.38 0.69 14.28
N MET A 262 -8.29 0.99 14.99
CA MET A 262 -7.68 2.32 14.94
C MET A 262 -7.12 2.64 13.55
N TYR A 263 -6.47 1.67 12.90
CA TYR A 263 -5.90 1.81 11.57
C TYR A 263 -6.98 2.14 10.55
N MET A 264 -8.08 1.38 10.52
CA MET A 264 -9.19 1.61 9.61
C MET A 264 -9.84 2.99 9.79
N LYS A 265 -9.90 3.49 11.03
CA LYS A 265 -10.41 4.84 11.34
C LYS A 265 -9.44 5.95 10.94
N ALA A 266 -8.14 5.73 11.13
CA ALA A 266 -7.09 6.70 10.82
C ALA A 266 -6.72 6.71 9.33
N ARG A 267 -6.95 5.60 8.61
CA ARG A 267 -6.45 5.41 7.24
C ARG A 267 -6.96 6.46 6.24
N PRO A 268 -8.27 6.78 6.22
CA PRO A 268 -8.82 7.83 5.37
C PRO A 268 -8.39 9.24 5.75
N LYS A 269 -7.86 9.46 6.97
CA LYS A 269 -7.50 10.78 7.51
C LYS A 269 -6.07 11.25 7.18
N GLY A 270 -5.25 10.44 6.51
CA GLY A 270 -3.89 10.86 6.12
C GLY A 270 -2.76 9.89 6.48
N LEU A 271 -3.04 8.65 6.87
CA LEU A 271 -2.01 7.61 7.06
C LEU A 271 -1.30 7.15 5.77
N ASN A 272 -1.50 7.83 4.63
CA ASN A 272 -0.89 7.49 3.33
C ASN A 272 0.63 7.35 3.39
N HIS A 273 1.33 8.15 4.20
CA HIS A 273 2.78 8.08 4.29
C HIS A 273 3.26 6.88 5.12
N LEU A 274 2.49 6.47 6.14
CA LEU A 274 2.83 5.35 7.01
C LEU A 274 3.05 4.06 6.21
N SER A 275 2.10 3.73 5.33
CA SER A 275 2.22 2.50 4.54
C SER A 275 3.42 2.56 3.61
N ASN A 276 3.70 3.71 2.99
CA ASN A 276 4.91 3.89 2.18
C ASN A 276 6.21 3.68 2.98
N TYR A 277 6.29 4.17 4.21
CA TYR A 277 7.45 3.94 5.07
C TYR A 277 7.62 2.45 5.42
N TRP A 278 6.52 1.76 5.70
CA TRP A 278 6.53 0.32 5.97
C TRP A 278 6.89 -0.50 4.72
N TYR A 279 6.31 -0.20 3.55
CA TYR A 279 6.62 -0.86 2.28
C TYR A 279 8.10 -0.75 1.90
N ARG A 280 8.74 0.39 2.18
CA ARG A 280 10.19 0.54 1.94
C ARG A 280 11.04 -0.42 2.76
N LEU A 281 10.62 -0.77 3.98
CA LEU A 281 11.33 -1.75 4.81
C LEU A 281 11.04 -3.19 4.39
N LYS A 282 9.83 -3.44 3.87
CA LYS A 282 9.44 -4.72 3.30
C LYS A 282 10.41 -5.15 2.18
N ASP A 283 10.78 -4.24 1.29
CA ASP A 283 11.55 -4.57 0.09
C ASP A 283 13.07 -4.68 0.31
N ILE A 284 13.56 -4.40 1.54
CA ILE A 284 14.98 -4.49 1.84
C ILE A 284 15.31 -5.88 2.37
N SER A 285 16.28 -6.52 1.72
CA SER A 285 16.85 -7.78 2.21
C SER A 285 17.53 -7.59 3.56
N THR A 286 17.26 -8.49 4.50
CA THR A 286 17.99 -8.60 5.78
C THR A 286 19.49 -8.83 5.59
N ALA A 287 19.94 -9.25 4.39
CA ALA A 287 21.35 -9.45 4.07
C ALA A 287 22.12 -8.14 3.81
N ASN A 288 21.44 -7.01 3.57
CA ASN A 288 22.09 -5.72 3.32
C ASN A 288 21.83 -4.74 4.48
N THR A 289 22.46 -5.02 5.62
CA THR A 289 22.14 -4.43 6.92
C THR A 289 22.42 -2.94 7.02
N GLU A 290 23.46 -2.40 6.37
CA GLU A 290 23.77 -0.96 6.39
C GLU A 290 22.77 -0.13 5.57
N ALA A 291 22.44 -0.59 4.35
CA ALA A 291 21.42 0.07 3.52
C ALA A 291 20.04 0.00 4.18
N ALA A 292 19.71 -1.14 4.79
CA ALA A 292 18.52 -1.32 5.61
C ALA A 292 18.45 -0.33 6.77
N ALA A 293 19.55 -0.21 7.54
CA ALA A 293 19.64 0.69 8.66
C ALA A 293 19.47 2.16 8.24
N LEU A 294 20.05 2.56 7.11
CA LEU A 294 19.90 3.92 6.58
C LEU A 294 18.45 4.23 6.21
N VAL A 295 17.80 3.32 5.46
CA VAL A 295 16.38 3.49 5.09
C VAL A 295 15.49 3.52 6.32
N LEU A 296 15.76 2.68 7.33
CA LEU A 296 15.05 2.69 8.60
C LEU A 296 15.18 4.03 9.32
N CYS A 297 16.40 4.55 9.48
CA CYS A 297 16.62 5.85 10.12
C CYS A 297 15.91 6.99 9.38
N VAL A 298 15.94 6.99 8.04
CA VAL A 298 15.25 7.99 7.20
C VAL A 298 13.72 7.85 7.29
N ASN A 299 13.20 6.63 7.35
CA ASN A 299 11.77 6.39 7.53
C ASN A 299 11.30 6.86 8.91
N ILE A 300 12.08 6.62 9.98
CA ILE A 300 11.81 7.17 11.32
C ILE A 300 11.77 8.71 11.27
N GLU A 301 12.75 9.35 10.63
CA GLU A 301 12.73 10.81 10.45
C GLU A 301 11.48 11.30 9.70
N GLY A 302 11.12 10.61 8.62
CA GLY A 302 9.94 10.94 7.81
C GLY A 302 8.64 10.80 8.58
N MET A 303 8.51 9.76 9.42
CA MET A 303 7.35 9.56 10.29
C MET A 303 7.24 10.66 11.33
N VAL A 304 8.34 10.97 12.02
CA VAL A 304 8.38 12.06 13.01
C VAL A 304 7.97 13.37 12.35
N LYS A 305 8.53 13.67 11.17
CA LYS A 305 8.22 14.90 10.45
C LYS A 305 6.75 14.99 10.00
N ASN A 306 6.18 13.90 9.50
CA ASN A 306 4.84 13.94 8.92
C ASN A 306 3.72 13.84 9.96
N TYR A 307 3.96 13.22 11.10
CA TYR A 307 2.91 12.89 12.07
C TYR A 307 3.07 13.56 13.43
N PHE A 308 4.26 14.10 13.73
CA PHE A 308 4.56 14.65 15.06
C PHE A 308 5.33 15.98 15.01
N SER A 309 5.42 16.61 13.83
CA SER A 309 5.99 17.95 13.72
C SER A 309 5.06 18.97 14.34
N GLU A 310 5.27 19.24 15.62
CA GLU A 310 4.69 20.39 16.28
C GLU A 310 5.56 21.62 16.03
N ASN A 311 4.90 22.78 15.94
CA ASN A 311 5.61 24.05 16.07
C ASN A 311 6.25 24.11 17.46
N LYS A 312 7.45 24.71 17.55
CA LYS A 312 7.99 25.07 18.86
C LYS A 312 7.01 26.01 19.52
N ASP A 313 6.81 25.78 20.82
CA ASP A 313 6.02 26.65 21.69
C ASP A 313 6.83 27.93 21.94
N LEU A 314 6.87 28.79 20.92
CA LEU A 314 7.51 30.10 20.94
C LEU A 314 6.45 31.10 21.38
N ASP A 315 6.79 31.95 22.35
CA ASP A 315 5.90 33.02 22.76
C ASP A 315 5.60 33.98 21.59
N ALA A 316 4.46 34.66 21.66
CA ALA A 316 3.98 35.53 20.58
C ALA A 316 4.98 36.65 20.23
N LYS A 317 5.80 37.11 21.18
CA LYS A 317 6.82 38.12 20.94
C LYS A 317 7.98 37.55 20.12
N THR A 318 8.48 36.37 20.49
CA THR A 318 9.53 35.69 19.72
C THR A 318 9.09 35.35 18.29
N LEU A 319 7.83 34.91 18.10
CA LEU A 319 7.29 34.67 16.75
C LEU A 319 7.23 35.96 15.91
N MET A 320 6.85 37.07 16.53
CA MET A 320 6.81 38.38 15.88
C MET A 320 8.21 38.86 15.51
N GLU A 321 9.19 38.73 16.41
CA GLU A 321 10.60 39.05 16.13
C GLU A 321 11.17 38.24 14.96
N ILE A 322 10.84 36.95 14.86
CA ILE A 322 11.24 36.10 13.73
C ILE A 322 10.59 36.59 12.42
N CYS A 323 9.30 36.93 12.45
CA CYS A 323 8.58 37.45 11.29
C CYS A 323 9.14 38.81 10.82
N ASP A 324 9.41 39.72 11.74
CA ASP A 324 9.97 41.04 11.45
C ASP A 324 11.41 40.93 10.92
N THR A 325 12.22 40.05 11.50
CA THR A 325 13.57 39.75 10.99
C THR A 325 13.51 39.17 9.58
N ARG A 326 12.55 38.27 9.30
CA ARG A 326 12.36 37.70 7.95
C ARG A 326 11.98 38.78 6.93
N LYS A 327 11.10 39.72 7.29
CA LYS A 327 10.74 40.88 6.45
C LYS A 327 11.94 41.78 6.19
N PHE A 328 12.71 42.11 7.23
CA PHE A 328 13.91 42.93 7.12
C PHE A 328 14.95 42.31 6.18
N ILE A 329 15.21 41.01 6.30
CA ILE A 329 16.16 40.28 5.45
C ILE A 329 15.67 40.21 3.99
N LYS A 330 14.37 39.99 3.76
CA LYS A 330 13.78 40.04 2.40
C LYS A 330 13.92 41.43 1.77
N ALA A 331 13.66 42.50 2.53
CA ALA A 331 13.80 43.88 2.08
C ALA A 331 15.26 44.29 1.84
N SER A 332 16.20 43.67 2.55
CA SER A 332 17.63 43.93 2.45
C SER A 332 18.36 43.05 1.43
N LYS A 333 17.62 42.33 0.56
CA LYS A 333 18.18 41.40 -0.45
C LYS A 333 19.24 42.02 -1.37
N SER A 334 19.13 43.32 -1.66
CA SER A 334 20.10 44.05 -2.48
C SER A 334 21.47 44.24 -1.82
N SER A 335 21.53 44.11 -0.49
CA SER A 335 22.71 44.43 0.33
C SER A 335 23.38 43.18 0.92
N ILE A 336 22.80 42.00 0.71
CA ILE A 336 23.27 40.72 1.23
C ILE A 336 23.39 39.75 0.05
N PRO A 337 24.51 39.02 -0.11
CA PRO A 337 24.62 37.99 -1.13
C PRO A 337 23.47 36.99 -1.05
N GLU A 338 22.94 36.57 -2.19
CA GLU A 338 21.75 35.71 -2.28
C GLU A 338 21.89 34.40 -1.47
N ILE A 339 23.08 33.81 -1.47
CA ILE A 339 23.41 32.63 -0.65
C ILE A 339 23.23 32.92 0.85
N GLY A 340 23.68 34.08 1.30
CA GLY A 340 23.53 34.52 2.70
C GLY A 340 22.07 34.78 3.08
N VAL A 341 21.31 35.43 2.19
CA VAL A 341 19.86 35.63 2.38
C VAL A 341 19.16 34.29 2.53
N ASN A 342 19.41 33.34 1.63
CA ASN A 342 18.77 32.03 1.66
C ASN A 342 19.15 31.23 2.91
N ALA A 343 20.41 31.30 3.35
CA ALA A 343 20.86 30.65 4.59
C ALA A 343 20.16 31.22 5.83
N ILE A 344 20.05 32.55 5.94
CA ILE A 344 19.39 33.21 7.07
C ILE A 344 17.88 32.90 7.08
N LEU A 345 17.23 32.97 5.92
CA LEU A 345 15.81 32.66 5.81
C LEU A 345 15.51 31.19 6.15
N SER A 346 16.38 30.27 5.73
CA SER A 346 16.30 28.85 6.09
C SER A 346 16.46 28.64 7.60
N PHE A 347 17.45 29.29 8.21
CA PHE A 347 17.66 29.26 9.66
C PHE A 347 16.44 29.76 10.43
N LEU A 348 15.92 30.94 10.07
CA LEU A 348 14.72 31.51 10.71
C LEU A 348 13.48 30.61 10.54
N GLY A 349 13.36 29.93 9.39
CA GLY A 349 12.33 28.92 9.17
C GLY A 349 12.45 27.74 10.13
N SER A 350 13.68 27.23 10.32
CA SER A 350 13.97 26.11 11.22
C SER A 350 13.76 26.42 12.71
N LEU A 351 13.73 27.70 13.09
CA LEU A 351 13.46 28.09 14.48
C LEU A 351 12.03 27.75 14.90
N LYS A 352 11.08 27.75 13.96
CA LYS A 352 9.65 27.53 14.25
C LYS A 352 9.29 26.07 14.48
N THR A 353 10.12 25.12 14.03
CA THR A 353 9.82 23.69 14.11
C THR A 353 10.79 22.98 15.04
N LYS A 354 10.30 22.01 15.81
CA LYS A 354 11.18 21.15 16.61
C LYS A 354 11.98 20.24 15.67
N SER A 355 13.24 19.99 15.99
CA SER A 355 14.03 19.01 15.24
C SER A 355 13.53 17.59 15.54
N VAL A 356 13.72 16.65 14.61
CA VAL A 356 13.37 15.22 14.85
C VAL A 356 14.02 14.68 16.12
N SER A 357 15.32 14.99 16.32
CA SER A 357 16.03 14.57 17.53
C SER A 357 15.41 15.15 18.80
N THR A 358 14.91 16.39 18.75
CA THR A 358 14.23 17.03 19.88
C THR A 358 12.91 16.33 20.17
N ILE A 359 12.07 16.12 19.15
CA ILE A 359 10.76 15.45 19.28
C ILE A 359 10.93 14.05 19.86
N LEU A 360 11.85 13.24 19.31
CA LEU A 360 12.11 11.90 19.83
C LEU A 360 12.63 11.91 21.27
N THR A 361 13.46 12.90 21.64
CA THR A 361 13.94 13.04 23.03
C THR A 361 12.80 13.39 23.98
N GLU A 362 11.89 14.27 23.57
CA GLU A 362 10.69 14.63 24.33
C GLU A 362 9.76 13.43 24.50
N MET A 363 9.49 12.66 23.43
CA MET A 363 8.72 11.40 23.50
C MET A 363 9.38 10.37 24.43
N GLY A 364 10.72 10.28 24.39
CA GLY A 364 11.47 9.45 25.33
C GLY A 364 11.35 9.93 26.77
N ALA A 365 11.26 11.25 26.99
CA ALA A 365 11.06 11.83 28.31
C ALA A 365 9.63 11.66 28.83
N SER A 366 8.61 11.72 27.97
CA SER A 366 7.20 11.48 28.31
C SER A 366 6.89 9.99 28.51
N GLY A 367 7.75 9.09 28.01
CA GLY A 367 7.60 7.64 28.13
C GLY A 367 6.77 7.00 27.01
N GLU A 368 6.46 7.75 25.95
CA GLU A 368 5.78 7.24 24.77
C GLU A 368 6.67 6.27 23.97
N VAL A 369 7.99 6.46 24.03
CA VAL A 369 8.99 5.55 23.46
C VAL A 369 10.13 5.32 24.45
N ASP A 370 10.86 4.21 24.31
CA ASP A 370 12.02 3.94 25.16
C ASP A 370 13.19 4.89 24.81
N LYS A 371 13.78 5.50 25.84
CA LYS A 371 14.96 6.37 25.72
C LYS A 371 16.16 5.64 25.10
N ALA A 372 16.30 4.35 25.36
CA ALA A 372 17.34 3.52 24.75
C ALA A 372 17.18 3.45 23.23
N HIS A 373 15.94 3.31 22.74
CA HIS A 373 15.65 3.30 21.32
C HIS A 373 16.00 4.63 20.64
N VAL A 374 15.65 5.75 21.27
CA VAL A 374 15.98 7.10 20.77
C VAL A 374 17.50 7.30 20.69
N LYS A 375 18.23 6.83 21.71
CA LYS A 375 19.69 6.88 21.72
C LYS A 375 20.28 6.05 20.58
N SER A 376 19.85 4.80 20.42
CA SER A 376 20.29 3.92 19.33
C SER A 376 20.02 4.51 17.94
N TRP A 377 18.85 5.13 17.74
CA TRP A 377 18.57 5.82 16.48
C TRP A 377 19.55 6.96 16.20
N LYS A 378 19.88 7.77 17.22
CA LYS A 378 20.84 8.88 17.08
C LYS A 378 22.25 8.37 16.75
N ASP A 379 22.70 7.34 17.46
CA ASP A 379 24.01 6.71 17.27
C ASP A 379 24.11 6.08 15.87
N LEU A 380 23.09 5.32 15.47
CA LEU A 380 23.03 4.67 14.15
C LEU A 380 22.96 5.68 13.01
N ARG A 381 22.12 6.73 13.15
CA ARG A 381 21.99 7.79 12.14
C ARG A 381 23.28 8.57 11.93
N HIS A 382 24.00 8.89 13.02
CA HIS A 382 25.29 9.57 12.96
C HIS A 382 26.36 8.68 12.32
N THR A 383 26.39 7.40 12.68
CA THR A 383 27.31 6.41 12.10
C THR A 383 27.12 6.30 10.59
N LEU A 384 25.88 6.16 10.13
CA LEU A 384 25.55 6.02 8.71
C LEU A 384 25.64 7.32 7.91
N ALA A 385 25.70 8.49 8.55
CA ALA A 385 25.79 9.78 7.88
C ALA A 385 27.20 10.10 7.35
N HIS A 386 28.22 9.43 7.89
CA HIS A 386 29.62 9.75 7.62
C HIS A 386 30.33 8.50 7.09
N ALA A 387 30.78 8.56 5.84
CA ALA A 387 31.42 7.42 5.15
C ALA A 387 32.67 6.89 5.87
N ASP A 388 33.33 7.74 6.67
CA ASP A 388 34.53 7.38 7.43
C ASP A 388 34.24 6.48 8.66
N ASN A 389 32.97 6.33 9.06
CA ASN A 389 32.54 5.51 10.19
C ASN A 389 32.17 4.07 9.78
N ALA A 390 32.81 3.51 8.74
CA ALA A 390 32.51 2.18 8.23
C ALA A 390 32.43 1.15 9.38
N VAL A 391 31.26 0.52 9.51
CA VAL A 391 30.89 -0.34 10.65
C VAL A 391 31.67 -1.66 10.68
N ILE A 392 32.41 -1.96 9.61
CA ILE A 392 33.01 -3.26 9.31
C ILE A 392 34.35 -3.47 10.04
N SER A 393 34.39 -3.22 11.34
CA SER A 393 35.32 -3.90 12.24
C SER A 393 34.52 -4.88 13.09
N SER A 394 35.03 -6.09 13.33
CA SER A 394 34.40 -7.11 14.18
C SER A 394 33.88 -6.54 15.51
N ASP A 395 34.59 -5.56 16.05
CA ASP A 395 34.37 -5.01 17.38
C ASP A 395 33.16 -4.06 17.47
N ASN A 396 32.65 -3.57 16.33
CA ASN A 396 31.51 -2.64 16.26
C ASN A 396 30.22 -3.29 15.73
N PHE A 397 30.29 -4.52 15.25
CA PHE A 397 29.15 -5.20 14.62
C PHE A 397 28.02 -5.52 15.62
N GLU A 398 28.35 -5.98 16.82
CA GLU A 398 27.34 -6.27 17.85
C GLU A 398 26.56 -5.02 18.25
N LYS A 399 27.27 -3.90 18.45
CA LYS A 399 26.63 -2.61 18.75
C LYS A 399 25.71 -2.18 17.60
N PHE A 400 26.16 -2.33 16.35
CA PHE A 400 25.35 -1.99 15.19
C PHE A 400 24.07 -2.84 15.11
N VAL A 401 24.16 -4.15 15.32
CA VAL A 401 22.99 -5.04 15.33
C VAL A 401 22.02 -4.66 16.46
N PHE A 402 22.55 -4.36 17.64
CA PHE A 402 21.75 -3.88 18.78
C PHE A 402 21.03 -2.56 18.46
N ASP A 403 21.75 -1.58 17.90
CA ASP A 403 21.17 -0.29 17.53
C ASP A 403 20.11 -0.43 16.42
N LEU A 404 20.34 -1.33 15.46
CA LEU A 404 19.36 -1.66 14.41
C LEU A 404 18.08 -2.26 15.00
N GLN A 405 18.19 -3.23 15.90
CA GLN A 405 17.03 -3.84 16.58
C GLN A 405 16.24 -2.81 17.38
N ASN A 406 16.93 -1.93 18.12
CA ASN A 406 16.30 -0.84 18.85
C ASN A 406 15.60 0.16 17.91
N CYS A 407 16.15 0.42 16.73
CA CYS A 407 15.50 1.27 15.72
C CYS A 407 14.26 0.60 15.13
N LEU A 408 14.26 -0.72 14.92
CA LEU A 408 13.07 -1.45 14.47
C LEU A 408 11.97 -1.39 15.53
N ALA A 409 12.33 -1.56 16.81
CA ALA A 409 11.40 -1.39 17.92
C ALA A 409 10.85 0.05 18.01
N LEU A 410 11.70 1.07 17.81
CA LEU A 410 11.28 2.46 17.73
C LEU A 410 10.27 2.67 16.59
N PHE A 411 10.56 2.14 15.41
CA PHE A 411 9.70 2.25 14.24
C PHE A 411 8.33 1.62 14.50
N GLY A 412 8.28 0.42 15.07
CA GLY A 412 7.03 -0.24 15.47
C GLY A 412 6.23 0.57 16.51
N ALA A 413 6.91 1.17 17.49
CA ALA A 413 6.27 2.05 18.48
C ALA A 413 5.68 3.32 17.82
N LEU A 414 6.42 3.95 16.91
CA LEU A 414 5.94 5.11 16.17
C LEU A 414 4.75 4.77 15.26
N ILE A 415 4.70 3.58 14.66
CA ILE A 415 3.52 3.12 13.90
C ILE A 415 2.28 3.14 14.81
N LYS A 416 2.36 2.53 15.99
CA LYS A 416 1.24 2.52 16.96
C LYS A 416 0.81 3.94 17.31
N LEU A 417 1.76 4.81 17.64
CA LEU A 417 1.48 6.20 17.99
C LEU A 417 0.82 6.97 16.84
N CYS A 418 1.29 6.82 15.60
CA CYS A 418 0.70 7.46 14.41
C CYS A 418 -0.76 7.03 14.22
N VAL A 419 -1.01 5.72 14.32
CA VAL A 419 -2.34 5.13 14.17
C VAL A 419 -3.27 5.63 15.28
N THR A 420 -2.82 5.59 16.53
CA THR A 420 -3.61 6.06 17.69
C THR A 420 -3.91 7.56 17.60
N HIS A 421 -2.92 8.40 17.31
CA HIS A 421 -3.07 9.85 17.24
C HIS A 421 -4.14 10.27 16.22
N LEU A 422 -4.00 9.82 14.97
CA LEU A 422 -4.97 10.13 13.90
C LEU A 422 -6.34 9.47 14.12
N SER A 423 -6.39 8.31 14.78
CA SER A 423 -7.68 7.69 15.11
C SER A 423 -8.47 8.51 16.14
N ASN A 424 -7.77 9.18 17.05
CA ASN A 424 -8.34 9.95 18.16
C ASN A 424 -8.68 11.40 17.79
N GLU A 425 -8.05 11.98 16.77
CA GLU A 425 -8.45 13.29 16.26
C GLU A 425 -9.93 13.25 15.78
N SER A 426 -10.82 13.88 16.55
CA SER A 426 -12.11 14.34 16.07
C SER A 426 -11.88 15.28 14.90
N ALA A 427 -12.65 15.12 13.81
CA ALA A 427 -12.51 15.87 12.56
C ALA A 427 -12.28 17.37 12.79
N THR A 428 -11.00 17.74 12.88
CA THR A 428 -10.56 19.13 12.92
C THR A 428 -9.72 19.22 11.66
N PRO A 429 -10.14 20.03 10.67
CA PRO A 429 -9.37 20.13 9.45
C PRO A 429 -7.99 20.64 9.83
N LEU A 430 -6.95 19.93 9.39
CA LEU A 430 -5.63 20.51 9.20
C LEU A 430 -5.85 21.79 8.39
N THR A 431 -5.88 22.92 9.08
CA THR A 431 -5.91 24.23 8.45
C THR A 431 -4.63 24.33 7.63
N ALA A 432 -4.79 24.23 6.32
CA ALA A 432 -3.77 24.58 5.36
C ALA A 432 -3.24 25.98 5.73
N LEU A 433 -2.02 26.03 6.23
CA LEU A 433 -1.27 27.27 6.46
C LEU A 433 -0.69 27.84 5.15
N ASP A 434 -1.23 27.44 3.99
CA ASP A 434 -0.86 27.97 2.67
C ASP A 434 -1.53 29.32 2.34
N GLY A 435 -2.26 29.92 3.29
CA GLY A 435 -3.01 31.16 3.07
C GLY A 435 -2.30 32.49 3.37
N LEU A 436 -1.01 32.51 3.73
CA LEU A 436 -0.34 33.75 4.16
C LEU A 436 0.95 34.12 3.40
N ASP A 437 1.30 33.41 2.32
CA ASP A 437 2.45 33.76 1.47
C ASP A 437 2.04 34.22 0.05
N THR A 438 0.76 34.55 -0.18
CA THR A 438 0.29 35.23 -1.42
C THR A 438 -0.38 36.57 -1.12
N SER A 439 0.41 37.53 -0.65
CA SER A 439 0.11 38.95 -0.81
C SER A 439 1.41 39.74 -0.84
N GLU A 440 2.09 39.68 -1.97
CA GLU A 440 2.72 40.81 -2.71
C GLU A 440 3.42 40.27 -3.97
#